data_AF-A0A849S9A8-F1
#
_entry.id   AF-A0A849S9A8-F1
#
_cell.length_a   1.000
_cell.length_b   1.000
_cell.length_c   1.000
_cell.angle_alpha   90.00
_cell.angle_beta   90.00
_cell.angle_gamma   90.00
#
_symmetry.space_group_name_H-M   'P 1'
#
loop_
_entity.id
_entity.type
_entity.pdbx_description
1 polymer ?
#
loop_
_entity_poly.entity_id
_entity_poly.type
_entity_poly.pdbx_seq_one_letter_code
_entity_poly.pdbx_strand_id
1 'polypeptide(L)' 'MSKKTQSDNLDSILDDIIYLPDHTAKIAELAYFKAENRGFEPGQELDDWLEAEQEFSY' A
#
# COMPACT_ATOMS: atom_id res chain seq x y z
N MET A 1 -22.68 10.70 -34.48
CA MET A 1 -23.23 9.72 -33.52
C MET A 1 -22.05 9.13 -32.75
N SER A 2 -22.06 9.37 -31.43
CA SER A 2 -21.36 8.70 -30.33
C SER A 2 -19.85 8.37 -30.41
N LYS A 3 -19.12 9.06 -29.52
CA LYS A 3 -17.72 8.84 -29.17
C LYS A 3 -17.53 7.39 -28.69
N LYS A 4 -16.51 6.68 -29.20
CA LYS A 4 -16.05 5.42 -28.62
C LYS A 4 -15.40 5.74 -27.28
N THR A 5 -16.08 5.41 -26.20
CA THR A 5 -15.59 5.56 -24.83
C THR A 5 -14.59 4.44 -24.55
N GLN A 6 -13.36 4.82 -24.24
CA GLN A 6 -12.33 4.01 -23.60
C GLN A 6 -12.73 3.85 -22.12
N SER A 7 -13.61 2.91 -21.79
CA SER A 7 -14.13 2.72 -20.41
C SER A 7 -13.98 1.30 -19.86
N ASP A 8 -13.57 0.32 -20.67
CA ASP A 8 -13.59 -1.09 -20.26
C ASP A 8 -12.32 -1.57 -19.54
N ASN A 9 -11.35 -0.68 -19.27
CA ASN A 9 -10.05 -1.03 -18.66
C ASN A 9 -9.71 -0.16 -17.43
N LEU A 10 -10.69 0.33 -16.67
CA LEU A 10 -10.41 1.01 -15.39
C LEU A 10 -10.96 0.21 -14.22
N ASP A 11 -12.15 -0.38 -14.37
CA ASP A 11 -12.79 -1.22 -13.35
C ASP A 11 -11.94 -2.45 -12.97
N SER A 12 -11.32 -3.10 -13.97
CA SER A 12 -10.49 -4.30 -13.74
C SER A 12 -9.08 -4.00 -13.21
N ILE A 13 -8.56 -2.78 -13.41
CA ILE A 13 -7.26 -2.37 -12.85
C ILE A 13 -7.45 -1.93 -11.40
N LEU A 14 -8.62 -1.39 -11.06
CA LEU A 14 -8.97 -1.06 -9.70
C LEU A 14 -9.04 -2.32 -8.81
N ASP A 15 -9.55 -3.45 -9.29
CA ASP A 15 -9.54 -4.69 -8.49
C ASP A 15 -8.13 -5.20 -8.13
N ASP A 16 -7.18 -5.16 -9.08
CA ASP A 16 -5.79 -5.58 -8.84
C ASP A 16 -5.00 -4.58 -7.97
N ILE A 17 -5.29 -3.27 -8.05
CA ILE A 17 -4.60 -2.23 -7.28
C ILE A 17 -5.18 -2.09 -5.86
N ILE A 18 -6.49 -2.32 -5.67
CA ILE A 18 -7.18 -2.06 -4.41
C ILE A 18 -7.16 -3.30 -3.48
N TYR A 19 -6.90 -4.50 -4.02
CA TYR A 19 -7.06 -5.77 -3.29
C TYR A 19 -5.82 -6.67 -3.31
N LEU A 20 -4.66 -6.12 -2.95
CA LEU A 20 -3.52 -6.93 -2.46
C LEU A 20 -3.47 -6.87 -0.91
N PRO A 21 -4.43 -7.49 -0.20
CA PRO A 21 -4.44 -7.50 1.26
C PRO A 21 -3.14 -8.10 1.82
N ASP A 22 -2.52 -9.03 1.11
CA ASP A 22 -1.22 -9.60 1.50
C ASP A 22 -0.04 -8.62 1.37
N HIS A 23 -0.12 -7.64 0.47
CA HIS A 23 0.94 -6.64 0.29
C HIS A 23 0.86 -5.61 1.42
N THR A 24 -0.33 -5.02 1.60
CA THR A 24 -0.55 -4.01 2.65
C THR A 24 -0.48 -4.60 4.06
N ALA A 25 -0.89 -5.85 4.27
CA ALA A 25 -0.72 -6.53 5.56
C ALA A 25 0.76 -6.75 5.90
N LYS A 26 1.61 -7.11 4.93
CA LYS A 26 3.05 -7.27 5.16
C LYS A 26 3.74 -5.94 5.42
N ILE A 27 3.36 -4.88 4.71
CA ILE A 27 3.84 -3.52 5.00
C ILE A 27 3.41 -3.10 6.41
N ALA A 28 2.16 -3.34 6.79
CA ALA A 28 1.67 -3.00 8.13
C ALA A 28 2.39 -3.78 9.23
N GLU A 29 2.67 -5.06 9.01
CA GLU A 29 3.45 -5.89 9.93
C GLU A 29 4.90 -5.37 10.08
N LEU A 30 5.56 -5.03 8.97
CA LEU A 30 6.90 -4.43 8.99
C LEU A 30 6.92 -3.07 9.69
N ALA A 31 5.96 -2.21 9.39
CA ALA A 31 5.82 -0.90 10.04
C ALA A 31 5.58 -1.06 11.54
N TYR A 32 4.77 -2.06 11.94
CA TYR A 32 4.55 -2.39 13.34
C TYR A 32 5.86 -2.82 14.04
N PHE A 33 6.67 -3.68 13.43
CA PHE A 33 7.96 -4.08 14.00
C PHE A 33 8.97 -2.92 14.07
N LYS A 34 8.98 -2.02 13.09
CA LYS A 34 9.81 -0.80 13.14
C LYS A 34 9.36 0.12 14.27
N ALA A 35 8.06 0.35 14.41
CA ALA A 35 7.49 1.09 15.53
C ALA A 35 7.83 0.44 16.87
N GLU A 36 7.72 -0.89 16.99
CA GLU A 36 8.07 -1.63 18.21
C GLU A 36 9.55 -1.48 18.57
N ASN A 37 10.46 -1.58 17.59
CA ASN A 37 11.91 -1.41 17.81
C ASN A 37 12.29 -0.02 18.34
N ARG A 38 11.52 1.02 18.00
CA ARG A 38 11.72 2.37 18.56
C ARG A 38 10.87 2.68 19.78
N GLY A 39 10.05 1.74 20.26
CA GLY A 39 9.17 1.94 21.41
C GLY A 39 7.90 2.74 21.13
N PHE A 40 7.35 2.66 19.91
CA PHE A 40 6.13 3.33 19.46
C PHE A 40 6.17 4.86 19.64
N GLU A 41 7.31 5.48 19.32
CA GLU A 41 7.41 6.94 19.35
C GLU A 41 6.39 7.55 18.37
N PRO A 42 5.55 8.51 18.82
CA PRO A 42 4.58 9.19 17.97
C PRO A 42 5.26 10.18 17.03
N GLY A 43 4.69 10.36 15.83
CA GLY A 43 5.24 11.23 14.79
C GLY A 43 6.17 10.52 13.79
N GLN A 44 6.25 9.19 13.86
CA GLN A 44 7.08 8.35 12.99
C GLN A 44 6.27 7.20 12.35
N GLU A 45 4.96 7.17 12.57
CA GLU A 45 4.08 6.12 12.01
C GLU A 45 4.07 6.12 10.47
N LEU A 46 4.16 7.29 9.86
CA LEU A 46 4.17 7.43 8.40
C LEU A 46 5.52 7.04 7.81
N ASP A 47 6.61 7.42 8.45
CA ASP A 47 7.97 7.07 8.03
C ASP A 47 8.18 5.55 8.07
N ASP A 48 7.70 4.86 9.11
CA ASP A 48 7.74 3.38 9.15
C ASP A 48 7.01 2.72 8.00
N TRP A 49 5.84 3.27 7.68
CA TRP A 49 5.00 2.71 6.65
C TRP A 49 5.67 2.89 5.29
N LEU A 50 6.24 4.07 5.02
CA LEU A 50 7.02 4.34 3.81
C LEU A 50 8.29 3.48 3.71
N GLU A 51 9.00 3.27 4.83
CA GLU A 51 10.15 2.35 4.86
C GLU A 51 9.73 0.90 4.62
N ALA A 52 8.65 0.45 5.24
CA ALA A 52 8.10 -0.88 5.05
C ALA A 52 7.61 -1.10 3.61
N GLU A 53 7.01 -0.09 2.98
CA GLU A 53 6.64 -0.12 1.56
C GLU A 53 7.87 -0.23 0.65
N GLN A 54 8.92 0.54 0.93
CA GLN A 54 10.18 0.45 0.16
C GLN A 54 10.82 -0.93 0.27
N GLU A 55 10.83 -1.52 1.48
CA GLU A 55 11.37 -2.86 1.69
C GLU A 55 10.55 -3.95 1.00
N PHE A 56 9.23 -3.76 0.86
CA PHE A 56 8.36 -4.72 0.20
C PHE A 56 8.41 -4.64 -1.34
N SER A 57 8.76 -3.47 -1.90
CA SER A 57 8.72 -3.19 -3.33
C SER A 57 9.99 -3.56 -4.11
N TYR A 58 11.00 -4.19 -3.49
CA TYR A 58 12.28 -4.59 -4.10
C TYR A 58 12.54 -6.10 -4.01
#